data_AF-A0A955N0Z6-F1
#
_entry.id   AF-A0A955N0Z6-F1
#
_cell.length_a   1.000
_cell.length_b   1.000
_cell.length_c   1.000
_cell.angle_alpha   90.00
_cell.angle_beta   90.00
_cell.angle_gamma   90.00
#
_symmetry.space_group_name_H-M   'P 1'
#
loop_
_entity.id
_entity.type
_entity.pdbx_description
1 polymer ?
#
loop_
_entity_poly.entity_id
_entity_poly.type
_entity_poly.pdbx_seq_one_letter_code
_entity_poly.pdbx_strand_id
1 'polypeptide(L)'
;MTQGAPMTLSVIVPVLNDAIHLRALSQRLKNIPHIREIIVSDGGSKDEVEAVVGEFSLTLVSGARGRGSQMNKGAETATGEILWFLHADTLPATNATESILGAIRDPRTVGGAFRFHLSEPRWYGPLLNVAVNLRSKWFSMPYGDQGFFVRREVFERIGGFPDIPIMEDVEFLRRVKPEGAFVTLNSPIEISPRRWDRE
;
A
#
# COMPACT_ATOMS: atom_id res chain seq x y z
N MET A 1 2.47 -10.87 32.84
CA MET A 1 2.47 -10.83 31.36
C MET A 1 1.85 -9.51 30.96
N THR A 2 2.68 -8.49 30.71
CA THR A 2 2.20 -7.21 30.19
C THR A 2 1.73 -7.46 28.76
N GLN A 3 0.40 -7.48 28.55
CA GLN A 3 -0.14 -7.36 27.20
C GLN A 3 0.35 -6.00 26.69
N GLY A 4 1.31 -6.02 25.76
CA GLY A 4 1.70 -4.81 25.03
C GLY A 4 0.47 -4.20 24.38
N ALA A 5 0.44 -2.88 24.26
CA ALA A 5 -0.65 -2.18 23.57
C ALA A 5 -0.91 -2.85 22.20
N PRO A 6 -2.18 -2.96 21.76
CA PRO A 6 -2.48 -3.57 20.48
C PRO A 6 -1.78 -2.76 19.36
N MET A 7 -1.01 -3.44 18.52
CA MET A 7 -0.39 -2.79 17.35
C MET A 7 -1.48 -2.21 16.44
N THR A 8 -1.31 -0.97 16.04
CA THR A 8 -2.23 -0.24 15.17
C THR A 8 -1.59 0.05 13.81
N LEU A 9 -2.43 0.28 12.81
CA LEU A 9 -2.01 0.56 11.44
C LEU A 9 -2.32 2.00 11.05
N SER A 10 -1.37 2.68 10.44
CA SER A 10 -1.62 3.90 9.66
C SER A 10 -1.70 3.52 8.19
N VAL A 11 -2.83 3.80 7.57
CA VAL A 11 -2.99 3.59 6.12
C VAL A 11 -2.51 4.85 5.39
N ILE A 12 -1.60 4.69 4.45
CA ILE A 12 -1.05 5.79 3.65
C ILE A 12 -1.50 5.62 2.20
N VAL A 13 -2.18 6.63 1.68
CA VAL A 13 -2.80 6.60 0.34
C VAL A 13 -2.23 7.74 -0.50
N PRO A 14 -1.23 7.49 -1.38
CA PRO A 14 -0.84 8.48 -2.37
C PRO A 14 -1.96 8.67 -3.40
N VAL A 15 -2.30 9.92 -3.69
CA VAL A 15 -3.42 10.29 -4.57
C VAL A 15 -3.01 11.40 -5.54
N LEU A 16 -3.51 11.31 -6.77
CA LEU A 16 -3.42 12.37 -7.76
C LEU A 16 -4.58 12.28 -8.76
N ASN A 17 -5.53 13.20 -8.67
CA ASN A 17 -6.75 13.25 -9.50
C ASN A 17 -7.53 11.92 -9.48
N ASP A 18 -7.73 11.36 -8.29
CA ASP A 18 -8.41 10.08 -8.12
C ASP A 18 -9.43 10.04 -6.96
N ALA A 19 -10.23 11.10 -6.83
CA ALA A 19 -11.23 11.24 -5.77
C ALA A 19 -12.26 10.10 -5.76
N ILE A 20 -12.64 9.57 -6.93
CA ILE A 20 -13.66 8.51 -7.06
C ILE A 20 -13.17 7.22 -6.39
N HIS A 21 -11.95 6.77 -6.71
CA HIS A 21 -11.44 5.55 -6.11
C HIS A 21 -11.05 5.77 -4.65
N LEU A 22 -10.51 6.94 -4.30
CA LEU A 22 -10.25 7.31 -2.90
C LEU A 22 -11.52 7.14 -2.07
N ARG A 23 -12.66 7.66 -2.53
CA ARG A 23 -13.97 7.52 -1.86
C ARG A 23 -14.35 6.05 -1.65
N ALA A 24 -14.19 5.21 -2.68
CA ALA A 24 -14.49 3.78 -2.58
C ALA A 24 -13.58 3.06 -1.58
N LEU A 25 -12.28 3.35 -1.60
CA LEU A 25 -11.32 2.84 -0.63
C LEU A 25 -11.66 3.31 0.78
N SER A 26 -11.90 4.60 1.00
CA SER A 26 -12.25 5.16 2.32
C SER A 26 -13.51 4.51 2.90
N GLN A 27 -14.53 4.29 2.07
CA GLN A 27 -15.73 3.55 2.46
C GLN A 27 -15.42 2.12 2.87
N ARG A 28 -14.53 1.42 2.14
CA ARG A 28 -14.08 0.06 2.48
C ARG A 28 -13.32 0.03 3.80
N LEU A 29 -12.39 0.95 4.00
CA LEU A 29 -11.50 1.00 5.17
C LEU A 29 -12.22 1.40 6.47
N LYS A 30 -13.29 2.21 6.39
CA LYS A 30 -14.02 2.74 7.56
C LYS A 30 -14.43 1.68 8.59
N ASN A 31 -14.71 0.46 8.15
CA ASN A 31 -15.19 -0.63 9.00
C ASN A 31 -14.12 -1.70 9.27
N ILE A 32 -12.88 -1.50 8.85
CA ILE A 32 -11.80 -2.46 9.06
C ILE A 32 -11.15 -2.16 10.43
N PRO A 33 -11.06 -3.14 11.34
CA PRO A 33 -10.51 -2.93 12.68
C PRO A 33 -9.00 -2.63 12.64
N HIS A 34 -8.46 -2.14 13.75
CA HIS A 34 -7.02 -1.86 13.93
C HIS A 34 -6.41 -0.74 13.06
N ILE A 35 -7.16 -0.20 12.09
CA ILE A 35 -6.80 1.04 11.41
C ILE A 35 -6.96 2.18 12.41
N ARG A 36 -5.84 2.81 12.75
CA ARG A 36 -5.81 3.98 13.64
C ARG A 36 -6.15 5.26 12.89
N GLU A 37 -5.64 5.38 11.68
CA GLU A 37 -5.79 6.56 10.84
C GLU A 37 -5.59 6.22 9.38
N ILE A 38 -6.16 7.07 8.52
CA ILE A 38 -5.97 7.03 7.07
C ILE A 38 -5.43 8.40 6.67
N ILE A 39 -4.25 8.38 6.06
CA ILE A 39 -3.49 9.55 5.65
C ILE A 39 -3.47 9.57 4.12
N VAL A 40 -4.11 10.57 3.54
CA VAL A 40 -4.12 10.84 2.11
C VAL A 40 -2.95 11.77 1.81
N SER A 41 -2.01 11.33 0.97
CA SER A 41 -0.94 12.18 0.47
C SER A 41 -1.24 12.63 -0.94
N ASP A 42 -1.67 13.88 -1.08
CA ASP A 42 -2.05 14.46 -2.37
C ASP A 42 -0.86 15.10 -3.09
N GLY A 43 -0.65 14.68 -4.34
CA GLY A 43 0.40 15.16 -5.25
C GLY A 43 0.01 16.39 -6.07
N GLY A 44 -1.04 17.12 -5.66
CA GLY A 44 -1.56 18.30 -6.36
C GLY A 44 -2.77 17.99 -7.23
N SER A 45 -3.76 17.32 -6.66
CA SER A 45 -5.02 17.02 -7.32
C SER A 45 -5.82 18.29 -7.63
N LYS A 46 -6.64 18.22 -8.68
CA LYS A 46 -7.56 19.28 -9.13
C LYS A 46 -9.02 18.84 -9.10
N ASP A 47 -9.28 17.61 -8.69
CA ASP A 47 -10.60 17.05 -8.50
C ASP A 47 -11.01 17.10 -7.01
N GLU A 48 -12.00 16.31 -6.63
CA GLU A 48 -12.70 16.43 -5.35
C GLU A 48 -11.99 15.72 -4.18
N VAL A 49 -10.67 15.52 -4.23
CA VAL A 49 -9.91 14.81 -3.17
C VAL A 49 -10.12 15.44 -1.79
N GLU A 50 -10.05 16.76 -1.69
CA GLU A 50 -10.28 17.48 -0.41
C GLU A 50 -11.70 17.24 0.14
N ALA A 51 -12.70 17.17 -0.74
CA ALA A 51 -14.08 16.90 -0.34
C ALA A 51 -14.21 15.48 0.22
N VAL A 52 -13.56 14.49 -0.41
CA VAL A 52 -13.53 13.11 0.08
C VAL A 52 -12.80 13.01 1.42
N VAL A 53 -11.68 13.70 1.60
CA VAL A 53 -10.97 13.76 2.89
C VAL A 53 -11.90 14.27 4.00
N GLY A 54 -12.62 15.37 3.74
CA GLY A 54 -13.56 15.94 4.70
C GLY A 54 -14.73 15.02 5.03
N GLU A 55 -15.28 14.33 4.04
CA GLU A 55 -16.41 13.41 4.21
C GLU A 55 -16.10 12.22 5.13
N PHE A 56 -14.88 11.69 5.05
CA PHE A 56 -14.44 10.54 5.83
C PHE A 56 -13.58 10.91 7.04
N SER A 57 -13.41 12.20 7.33
CA SER A 57 -12.55 12.73 8.41
C SER A 57 -11.12 12.18 8.36
N LEU A 58 -10.53 12.16 7.15
CA LEU A 58 -9.16 11.66 6.92
C LEU A 58 -8.13 12.76 7.18
N THR A 59 -6.87 12.35 7.36
CA THR A 59 -5.75 13.28 7.39
C THR A 59 -5.28 13.54 5.96
N LEU A 60 -5.18 14.80 5.55
CA LEU A 60 -4.62 15.19 4.27
C LEU A 60 -3.25 15.83 4.46
N VAL A 61 -2.26 15.33 3.71
CA VAL A 61 -0.96 15.95 3.55
C VAL A 61 -0.72 16.25 2.08
N SER A 62 -0.26 17.45 1.76
CA SER A 62 0.04 17.85 0.39
C SER A 62 1.55 17.89 0.17
N GLY A 63 1.99 17.52 -1.02
CA GLY A 63 3.42 17.50 -1.35
C GLY A 63 3.69 17.53 -2.85
N ALA A 64 4.98 17.45 -3.19
CA ALA A 64 5.40 17.31 -4.58
C ALA A 64 4.89 15.98 -5.16
N ARG A 65 4.43 16.03 -6.42
CA ARG A 65 4.05 14.85 -7.18
C ARG A 65 5.20 13.84 -7.23
N GLY A 66 4.88 12.59 -6.96
CA GLY A 66 5.83 11.49 -6.99
C GLY A 66 5.38 10.40 -6.03
N ARG A 67 5.41 9.14 -6.46
CA ARG A 67 4.88 8.06 -5.64
C ARG A 67 5.70 7.87 -4.37
N GLY A 68 7.03 7.80 -4.48
CA GLY A 68 7.93 7.73 -3.32
C GLY A 68 7.78 8.92 -2.37
N SER A 69 7.78 10.15 -2.92
CA SER A 69 7.65 11.38 -2.13
C SER A 69 6.31 11.47 -1.39
N GLN A 70 5.20 11.11 -2.05
CA GLN A 70 3.87 11.09 -1.44
C GLN A 70 3.77 10.03 -0.33
N MET A 71 4.29 8.82 -0.58
CA MET A 71 4.32 7.76 0.44
C MET A 71 5.17 8.16 1.66
N ASN A 72 6.35 8.75 1.45
CA ASN A 72 7.17 9.29 2.52
C ASN A 72 6.45 10.39 3.29
N LYS A 73 5.79 11.32 2.58
CA LYS A 73 5.09 12.44 3.20
C LYS A 73 3.93 11.97 4.09
N GLY A 74 3.18 10.97 3.65
CA GLY A 74 2.16 10.35 4.49
C GLY A 74 2.76 9.63 5.70
N ALA A 75 3.89 8.94 5.52
CA ALA A 75 4.58 8.24 6.60
C ALA A 75 5.13 9.18 7.69
N GLU A 76 5.58 10.39 7.34
CA GLU A 76 6.07 11.39 8.30
C GLU A 76 5.04 11.77 9.37
N THR A 77 3.75 11.76 9.02
CA THR A 77 2.65 12.11 9.93
C THR A 77 1.99 10.90 10.59
N ALA A 78 2.39 9.69 10.22
CA ALA A 78 1.79 8.46 10.70
C ALA A 78 2.18 8.15 12.15
N THR A 79 1.19 7.73 12.93
CA THR A 79 1.33 7.42 14.36
C THR A 79 1.18 5.93 14.69
N GLY A 80 0.66 5.12 13.76
CA GLY A 80 0.48 3.66 13.91
C GLY A 80 1.77 2.87 13.73
N GLU A 81 1.92 1.78 14.48
CA GLU A 81 3.15 0.96 14.57
C GLU A 81 3.51 0.27 13.27
N ILE A 82 2.50 0.04 12.43
CA ILE A 82 2.64 -0.54 11.11
C ILE A 82 2.17 0.50 10.09
N LEU A 83 3.00 0.76 9.10
CA LEU A 83 2.64 1.56 7.95
C LEU A 83 2.08 0.63 6.88
N TRP A 84 0.87 0.90 6.40
CA TRP A 84 0.23 0.14 5.34
C TRP A 84 -0.06 1.06 4.16
N PHE A 85 0.60 0.82 3.04
CA PHE A 85 0.53 1.68 1.88
C PHE A 85 -0.42 1.08 0.86
N LEU A 86 -1.45 1.84 0.48
CA LEU A 86 -2.50 1.42 -0.45
C LEU A 86 -2.69 2.46 -1.54
N HIS A 87 -2.96 2.04 -2.78
CA HIS A 87 -3.41 2.98 -3.81
C HIS A 87 -4.89 3.26 -3.67
N ALA A 88 -5.32 4.42 -4.16
CA ALA A 88 -6.73 4.82 -4.14
C ALA A 88 -7.65 3.77 -4.83
N ASP A 89 -7.15 3.12 -5.89
CA ASP A 89 -7.86 2.13 -6.70
C ASP A 89 -7.85 0.69 -6.14
N THR A 90 -7.35 0.54 -4.93
CA THR A 90 -7.19 -0.74 -4.24
C THR A 90 -8.36 -0.97 -3.28
N LEU A 91 -8.95 -2.17 -3.26
CA LEU A 91 -10.00 -2.56 -2.34
C LEU A 91 -9.56 -3.79 -1.53
N PRO A 92 -9.05 -3.59 -0.31
CA PRO A 92 -8.61 -4.71 0.51
C PRO A 92 -9.78 -5.54 1.05
N ALA A 93 -9.52 -6.82 1.28
CA ALA A 93 -10.44 -7.69 2.02
C ALA A 93 -10.66 -7.17 3.45
N THR A 94 -11.82 -7.47 4.03
CA THR A 94 -12.18 -7.01 5.39
C THR A 94 -11.28 -7.57 6.48
N ASN A 95 -10.62 -8.70 6.23
CA ASN A 95 -9.66 -9.35 7.14
C ASN A 95 -8.20 -8.98 6.85
N ALA A 96 -7.95 -7.93 6.06
CA ALA A 96 -6.60 -7.54 5.64
C ALA A 96 -5.72 -7.16 6.85
N THR A 97 -6.27 -6.40 7.79
CA THR A 97 -5.57 -5.97 9.01
C THR A 97 -5.18 -7.12 9.91
N GLU A 98 -6.05 -8.11 10.06
CA GLU A 98 -5.79 -9.33 10.84
C GLU A 98 -4.70 -10.16 10.18
N SER A 99 -4.66 -10.18 8.85
CA SER A 99 -3.62 -10.85 8.07
C SER A 99 -2.26 -10.18 8.29
N ILE A 100 -2.22 -8.84 8.27
CA ILE A 100 -1.01 -8.04 8.56
C ILE A 100 -0.54 -8.30 9.99
N LEU A 101 -1.44 -8.14 10.97
CA LEU A 101 -1.12 -8.33 12.39
C LEU A 101 -0.69 -9.76 12.67
N GLY A 102 -1.31 -10.76 12.04
CA GLY A 102 -0.92 -12.15 12.14
C GLY A 102 0.51 -12.40 11.66
N ALA A 103 0.93 -11.75 10.56
CA ALA A 103 2.29 -11.86 10.04
C ALA A 103 3.33 -11.14 10.92
N ILE A 104 2.99 -9.95 11.43
CA ILE A 104 3.85 -9.11 12.27
C ILE A 104 3.97 -9.64 13.73
N ARG A 105 3.15 -10.63 14.14
CA ARG A 105 3.35 -11.34 15.41
C ARG A 105 4.71 -12.02 15.51
N ASP A 106 5.27 -12.48 14.39
CA ASP A 106 6.66 -12.93 14.37
C ASP A 106 7.56 -11.67 14.40
N PRO A 107 8.39 -11.48 15.43
CA PRO A 107 9.28 -10.31 15.52
C PRO A 107 10.29 -10.25 14.38
N ARG A 108 10.56 -11.37 13.69
CA ARG A 108 11.44 -11.41 12.51
C ARG A 108 10.77 -10.86 11.26
N THR A 109 9.44 -10.83 11.22
CA THR A 109 8.69 -10.24 10.10
C THR A 109 8.72 -8.73 10.22
N VAL A 110 9.38 -8.08 9.27
CA VAL A 110 9.51 -6.62 9.22
C VAL A 110 8.46 -5.97 8.32
N GLY A 111 7.89 -6.74 7.40
CA GLY A 111 6.87 -6.27 6.48
C GLY A 111 6.37 -7.36 5.55
N GLY A 112 5.55 -6.96 4.60
CA GLY A 112 5.02 -7.86 3.60
C GLY A 112 4.16 -7.14 2.56
N ALA A 113 3.57 -7.92 1.67
CA ALA A 113 2.60 -7.44 0.69
C ALA A 113 1.51 -8.49 0.50
N PHE A 114 0.37 -8.09 -0.05
CA PHE A 114 -0.70 -9.04 -0.37
C PHE A 114 -0.48 -9.67 -1.73
N ARG A 115 -1.07 -10.83 -1.94
CA ARG A 115 -1.05 -11.46 -3.26
C ARG A 115 -1.96 -10.66 -4.20
N PHE A 116 -1.42 -10.35 -5.37
CA PHE A 116 -2.17 -9.72 -6.46
C PHE A 116 -3.31 -10.62 -6.95
N HIS A 117 -4.52 -10.06 -7.03
CA HIS A 117 -5.65 -10.70 -7.69
C HIS A 117 -6.24 -9.74 -8.72
N LEU A 118 -6.16 -10.10 -9.99
CA LEU A 118 -6.84 -9.39 -11.08
C LEU A 118 -8.31 -9.78 -11.07
N SER A 119 -9.20 -8.81 -10.91
CA SER A 119 -10.65 -9.04 -10.84
C SER A 119 -11.30 -9.46 -12.18
N GLU A 120 -10.55 -9.60 -13.28
CA GLU A 120 -11.10 -10.09 -14.56
C GLU A 120 -10.11 -10.97 -15.33
N PRO A 121 -10.54 -12.14 -15.85
CA PRO A 121 -9.77 -12.89 -16.82
C PRO A 121 -9.84 -12.18 -18.19
N ARG A 122 -8.85 -11.32 -18.50
CA ARG A 122 -8.73 -10.76 -19.87
C ARG A 122 -8.24 -11.85 -20.83
N TRP A 123 -8.91 -11.97 -21.97
CA TRP A 123 -8.76 -13.00 -23.00
C TRP A 123 -7.59 -12.77 -23.99
N TYR A 124 -6.51 -12.11 -23.57
CA TYR A 124 -5.39 -11.80 -24.47
C TYR A 124 -4.31 -12.89 -24.48
N GLY A 125 -4.33 -13.74 -25.52
CA GLY A 125 -3.17 -14.37 -26.18
C GLY A 125 -2.21 -15.28 -25.37
N PRO A 126 -1.90 -16.51 -25.83
CA PRO A 126 -0.90 -17.39 -25.22
C PRO A 126 0.50 -16.77 -25.06
N LEU A 127 0.90 -15.86 -25.96
CA LEU A 127 2.21 -15.20 -25.96
C LEU A 127 2.34 -14.12 -24.88
N LEU A 128 1.26 -13.36 -24.62
CA LEU A 128 1.23 -12.36 -23.56
C LEU A 128 1.24 -13.06 -22.19
N ASN A 129 0.52 -14.18 -22.07
CA ASN A 129 0.58 -15.03 -20.87
C ASN A 129 1.96 -15.64 -20.62
N VAL A 130 2.72 -16.01 -21.67
CA VAL A 130 4.11 -16.47 -21.49
C VAL A 130 5.02 -15.33 -21.07
N ALA A 131 4.90 -14.13 -21.66
CA ALA A 131 5.70 -12.98 -21.24
C ALA A 131 5.37 -12.50 -19.82
N VAL A 132 4.09 -12.46 -19.45
CA VAL A 132 3.60 -12.12 -18.10
C VAL A 132 3.97 -13.19 -17.08
N ASN A 133 3.91 -14.48 -17.44
CA ASN A 133 4.35 -15.57 -16.56
C ASN A 133 5.87 -15.63 -16.44
N LEU A 134 6.64 -15.42 -17.51
CA LEU A 134 8.11 -15.40 -17.46
C LEU A 134 8.61 -14.18 -16.67
N ARG A 135 7.93 -13.02 -16.81
CA ARG A 135 8.16 -11.81 -16.01
C ARG A 135 7.76 -12.00 -14.53
N SER A 136 6.62 -12.62 -14.25
CA SER A 136 6.18 -12.96 -12.88
C SER A 136 7.08 -14.01 -12.20
N LYS A 137 7.69 -14.90 -12.99
CA LYS A 137 8.59 -15.97 -12.51
C LYS A 137 10.03 -15.48 -12.28
N TRP A 138 10.44 -14.37 -12.91
CA TRP A 138 11.74 -13.72 -12.66
C TRP A 138 11.68 -12.60 -11.60
N PHE A 139 10.53 -11.95 -11.45
CA PHE A 139 10.31 -10.88 -10.47
C PHE A 139 9.29 -11.32 -9.42
N SER A 140 9.61 -12.35 -8.61
CA SER A 140 8.90 -12.63 -7.34
C SER A 140 9.12 -11.48 -6.33
N MET A 141 8.80 -10.27 -6.73
CA MET A 141 8.80 -9.04 -5.97
C MET A 141 7.38 -8.48 -6.08
N PRO A 142 6.72 -8.21 -4.94
CA PRO A 142 5.43 -7.58 -4.98
C PRO A 142 5.56 -6.21 -5.64
N TYR A 143 4.82 -5.99 -6.73
CA TYR A 143 4.63 -4.65 -7.26
C TYR A 143 4.04 -3.80 -6.13
N GLY A 144 4.46 -2.55 -5.97
CA GLY A 144 3.94 -1.71 -4.88
C GLY A 144 2.42 -1.46 -4.92
N ASP A 145 1.73 -2.00 -5.93
CA ASP A 145 0.29 -1.98 -6.14
C ASP A 145 -0.42 -3.11 -5.35
N GLN A 146 0.37 -3.98 -4.72
CA GLN A 146 -0.10 -5.12 -3.93
C GLN A 146 -0.36 -4.80 -2.46
N GLY A 147 -0.41 -3.51 -2.11
CA GLY A 147 -0.67 -3.04 -0.76
C GLY A 147 0.42 -3.49 0.23
N PHE A 148 1.61 -2.90 0.20
CA PHE A 148 2.69 -3.34 1.09
C PHE A 148 2.54 -2.74 2.49
N PHE A 149 2.97 -3.49 3.50
CA PHE A 149 3.04 -3.05 4.88
C PHE A 149 4.43 -3.27 5.45
N VAL A 150 4.81 -2.45 6.43
CA VAL A 150 6.12 -2.50 7.07
C VAL A 150 6.01 -1.94 8.49
N ARG A 151 6.84 -2.42 9.40
CA ARG A 151 6.99 -1.80 10.72
C ARG A 151 7.50 -0.36 10.54
N ARG A 152 6.89 0.60 11.25
CA ARG A 152 7.30 2.01 11.20
C ARG A 152 8.78 2.18 11.52
N GLU A 153 9.25 1.52 12.57
CA GLU A 153 10.66 1.58 13.01
C GLU A 153 11.65 1.09 11.93
N VAL A 154 11.24 0.15 11.09
CA VAL A 154 12.06 -0.36 9.99
C VAL A 154 12.04 0.65 8.84
N PHE A 155 10.87 1.17 8.50
CA PHE A 155 10.71 2.20 7.48
C PHE A 155 11.56 3.44 7.76
N GLU A 156 11.52 3.95 8.99
CA GLU A 156 12.32 5.09 9.44
C GLU A 156 13.82 4.79 9.36
N ARG A 157 14.24 3.59 9.79
CA ARG A 157 15.65 3.19 9.80
C ARG A 157 16.26 3.09 8.40
N ILE A 158 15.50 2.61 7.41
CA ILE A 158 15.97 2.51 6.02
C ILE A 158 15.85 3.82 5.24
N GLY A 159 15.32 4.88 5.86
CA GLY A 159 15.14 6.20 5.26
C GLY A 159 13.94 6.29 4.30
N GLY A 160 12.94 5.42 4.45
CA GLY A 160 11.73 5.42 3.63
C GLY A 160 11.95 5.05 2.15
N PHE A 161 11.06 5.53 1.30
CA PHE A 161 11.15 5.36 -0.16
C PHE A 161 12.26 6.22 -0.75
N PRO A 162 13.04 5.68 -1.71
CA PRO A 162 13.97 6.48 -2.48
C PRO A 162 13.24 7.49 -3.38
N ASP A 163 13.82 8.67 -3.54
CA ASP A 163 13.37 9.66 -4.50
C ASP A 163 13.89 9.31 -5.90
N ILE A 164 13.26 8.31 -6.53
CA ILE A 164 13.54 7.90 -7.91
C ILE A 164 12.23 7.87 -8.72
N PRO A 165 12.25 8.23 -10.02
CA PRO A 165 11.02 8.34 -10.80
C PRO A 165 10.29 7.02 -11.06
N ILE A 166 11.01 5.91 -11.10
CA ILE A 166 10.52 4.57 -11.45
C ILE A 166 11.28 3.55 -10.60
N MET A 167 10.60 2.46 -10.21
CA MET A 167 11.15 1.33 -9.42
C MET A 167 11.56 1.68 -7.98
N GLU A 168 10.95 2.73 -7.42
CA GLU A 168 11.10 3.10 -6.02
C GLU A 168 10.69 1.97 -5.06
N ASP A 169 9.73 1.14 -5.46
CA ASP A 169 9.28 -0.05 -4.72
C ASP A 169 10.34 -1.18 -4.73
N VAL A 170 11.02 -1.41 -5.85
CA VAL A 170 12.11 -2.39 -5.97
C VAL A 170 13.28 -2.00 -5.10
N GLU A 171 13.70 -0.74 -5.16
CA GLU A 171 14.81 -0.23 -4.36
C GLU A 171 14.43 -0.19 -2.87
N PHE A 172 13.19 0.15 -2.52
CA PHE A 172 12.67 0.03 -1.17
C PHE A 172 12.75 -1.42 -0.65
N LEU A 173 12.28 -2.39 -1.43
CA LEU A 173 12.37 -3.81 -1.07
C LEU A 173 13.82 -4.29 -0.91
N ARG A 174 14.75 -3.78 -1.73
CA ARG A 174 16.18 -4.07 -1.60
C ARG A 174 16.73 -3.60 -0.25
N ARG A 175 16.22 -2.49 0.29
CA ARG A 175 16.60 -1.94 1.60
C ARG A 175 15.88 -2.60 2.78
N VAL A 176 14.63 -3.05 2.61
CA VAL A 176 13.86 -3.74 3.67
C VAL A 176 14.35 -5.17 3.92
N LYS A 177 14.68 -5.92 2.86
CA LYS A 177 15.02 -7.36 2.97
C LYS A 177 16.18 -7.66 3.95
N PRO A 178 17.25 -6.84 4.03
CA PRO A 178 18.29 -7.02 5.04
C PRO A 178 17.82 -6.85 6.49
N GLU A 179 16.73 -6.12 6.74
CA GLU A 179 16.22 -5.85 8.10
C GLU A 179 15.42 -7.01 8.69
N GLY A 180 14.93 -7.95 7.86
CA GLY A 180 14.25 -9.14 8.33
C GLY A 180 13.36 -9.81 7.27
N ALA A 181 12.47 -10.69 7.73
CA ALA A 181 11.57 -11.43 6.85
C ALA A 181 10.52 -10.51 6.22
N PHE A 182 10.39 -10.58 4.89
CA PHE A 182 9.36 -9.92 4.12
C PHE A 182 8.42 -10.96 3.53
N VAL A 183 7.15 -10.95 3.92
CA VAL A 183 6.21 -12.04 3.61
C VAL A 183 5.19 -11.65 2.54
N THR A 184 4.63 -12.65 1.85
CA THR A 184 3.48 -12.45 0.96
C THR A 184 2.24 -13.07 1.58
N LEU A 185 1.22 -12.25 1.83
CA LEU A 185 -0.06 -12.67 2.39
C LEU A 185 -0.96 -13.24 1.29
N ASN A 186 -1.67 -14.33 1.58
CA ASN A 186 -2.59 -14.96 0.62
C ASN A 186 -3.98 -14.32 0.61
N SER A 187 -4.26 -13.36 1.51
CA SER A 187 -5.52 -12.63 1.53
C SER A 187 -5.64 -11.78 0.24
N PRO A 188 -6.76 -11.85 -0.48
CA PRO A 188 -6.90 -11.12 -1.74
C PRO A 188 -7.04 -9.62 -1.47
N ILE A 189 -6.43 -8.83 -2.34
CA ILE A 189 -6.74 -7.42 -2.52
C ILE A 189 -7.22 -7.27 -3.97
N GLU A 190 -8.41 -6.69 -4.15
CA GLU A 190 -8.95 -6.39 -5.46
C GLU A 190 -8.39 -5.05 -5.95
N ILE A 191 -8.01 -4.95 -7.22
CA ILE A 191 -7.46 -3.72 -7.83
C ILE A 191 -8.28 -3.38 -9.07
N SER A 192 -8.61 -2.09 -9.25
CA SER A 192 -9.31 -1.60 -10.43
C SER A 192 -8.46 -1.77 -11.71
N PRO A 193 -9.01 -2.28 -12.84
CA PRO A 193 -8.24 -2.66 -14.03
C PRO A 193 -7.67 -1.49 -14.86
N ARG A 194 -7.81 -0.22 -14.46
CA ARG A 194 -7.43 0.95 -15.29
C ARG A 194 -5.93 1.24 -15.39
N ARG A 195 -5.11 0.70 -14.50
CA ARG A 195 -3.69 1.10 -14.36
C ARG A 195 -2.80 0.75 -15.56
N TRP A 196 -3.19 -0.20 -16.41
CA TRP A 196 -2.42 -0.58 -17.60
C TRP A 196 -2.80 0.13 -18.90
N ASP A 197 -3.88 0.92 -18.92
CA ASP A 197 -4.31 1.62 -20.14
C ASP A 197 -3.71 3.05 -20.28
N ARG A 198 -2.85 3.48 -19.34
CA ARG A 198 -2.26 4.84 -19.32
C ARG A 198 -0.73 4.90 -19.20
N GLU A 199 -0.02 3.80 -19.46
CA GLU A 199 1.43 3.81 -19.72
C GLU A 199 1.72 3.61 -21.21
#